data_AF-A0A9E3GMM1-F1
#
_entry.id   AF-A0A9E3GMM1-F1
#
_cell.length_a   1.000
_cell.length_b   1.000
_cell.length_c   1.000
_cell.angle_alpha   90.00
_cell.angle_beta   90.00
_cell.angle_gamma   90.00
#
_symmetry.space_group_name_H-M   'P 1'
#
loop_
_entity.id
_entity.type
_entity.pdbx_description
1 polymer ?
#
loop_
_entity_poly.entity_id
_entity_poly.type
_entity_poly.pdbx_seq_one_letter_code
_entity_poly.pdbx_strand_id
1 'polypeptide(L)'
;QCPDWCIYIEGYKTKAPPRRAGGKPRTVQLLDRFDIDYSLCMYCGICVEVCPFDALFWSPEYEYSEPRIADLLHDKDRLGEWMQGVPEPEPLEAGAVAGKK
;
A
#
# COMPACT_ATOMS: atom_id res chain seq x y z
N GLN A 1 1.63 10.51 7.60
CA GLN A 1 1.30 9.93 8.92
C GLN A 1 -0.21 9.87 9.01
N CYS A 2 -0.80 8.72 9.33
CA CYS A 2 -2.25 8.60 9.46
C CYS A 2 -2.71 9.35 10.73
N PRO A 3 -3.73 10.23 10.67
CA PRO A 3 -4.19 10.98 11.84
C PRO A 3 -4.75 10.06 12.95
N ASP A 4 -5.42 8.97 12.56
CA ASP A 4 -6.07 8.03 13.49
C ASP A 4 -5.21 6.80 13.81
N TRP A 5 -4.01 6.71 13.22
CA TRP A 5 -3.09 5.60 13.41
C TRP A 5 -3.69 4.24 13.02
N CYS A 6 -4.58 4.21 12.02
CA CYS A 6 -5.28 3.01 11.56
C CYS A 6 -4.44 2.02 10.72
N ILE A 7 -3.15 2.27 10.47
CA ILE A 7 -2.30 1.42 9.63
C ILE A 7 -1.19 0.80 10.48
N TYR A 8 -1.08 -0.52 10.43
CA TYR A 8 -0.01 -1.30 11.06
C TYR A 8 0.98 -1.76 9.99
N ILE A 9 2.26 -1.36 10.13
CA ILE A 9 3.31 -1.66 9.15
C ILE A 9 4.51 -2.25 9.89
N GLU A 10 4.89 -3.47 9.55
CA GLU A 10 6.11 -4.11 10.04
C GLU A 10 6.94 -4.60 8.84
N GLY A 11 8.26 -4.39 8.91
CA GLY A 11 9.15 -4.82 7.84
C GLY A 11 10.60 -4.87 8.28
N TYR A 12 11.40 -5.62 7.55
CA TYR A 12 12.80 -5.90 7.86
C TYR A 12 13.70 -5.73 6.65
N LYS A 13 15.00 -5.56 6.91
CA LYS A 13 16.00 -5.44 5.86
C LYS A 13 16.52 -6.82 5.50
N THR A 14 16.56 -7.14 4.21
CA THR A 14 17.22 -8.36 3.72
C THR A 14 18.10 -8.08 2.51
N LYS A 15 18.92 -9.06 2.13
CA LYS A 15 19.76 -9.01 0.94
C LYS A 15 19.02 -9.63 -0.23
N ALA A 16 18.76 -8.83 -1.27
CA ALA A 16 18.26 -9.29 -2.55
C ALA A 16 19.41 -9.54 -3.54
N PRO A 17 19.23 -10.47 -4.49
CA PRO A 17 20.20 -10.72 -5.54
C PRO A 17 20.46 -9.46 -6.38
N PRO A 18 21.64 -9.37 -7.02
CA PRO A 18 21.96 -8.24 -7.88
C PRO A 18 21.02 -8.18 -9.10
N ARG A 19 20.62 -6.97 -9.53
CA ARG A 19 19.79 -6.78 -10.74
C ARG A 19 20.50 -7.20 -12.04
N ARG A 20 21.82 -7.33 -12.00
CA ARG A 20 22.66 -7.74 -13.14
C ARG A 20 23.61 -8.85 -12.70
N ALA A 21 23.86 -9.81 -13.59
CA ALA A 21 24.81 -10.89 -13.34
C ALA A 21 26.18 -10.32 -12.94
N GLY A 22 26.77 -10.88 -11.86
CA GLY A 22 28.06 -10.42 -11.31
C GLY A 22 28.00 -9.17 -10.41
N GLY A 23 26.82 -8.60 -10.17
CA GLY A 23 26.67 -7.44 -9.27
C GLY A 23 26.76 -7.81 -7.78
N LYS A 24 26.92 -6.80 -6.92
CA LYS A 24 26.87 -6.97 -5.46
C LYS A 24 25.43 -7.14 -4.96
N PRO A 25 25.19 -7.96 -3.90
CA PRO A 25 23.89 -8.04 -3.25
C PRO A 25 23.43 -6.69 -2.71
N ARG A 26 22.15 -6.37 -2.92
CA ARG A 26 21.55 -5.09 -2.50
C ARG A 26 20.72 -5.30 -1.24
N THR A 27 20.75 -4.32 -0.34
CA THR A 27 19.80 -4.32 0.79
C THR A 27 18.45 -3.84 0.29
N VAL A 28 17.39 -4.57 0.61
CA VAL A 28 15.98 -4.22 0.31
C VAL A 28 15.16 -4.28 1.60
N GLN A 29 14.08 -3.52 1.65
CA GLN A 29 13.06 -3.64 2.68
C GLN A 29 12.02 -4.65 2.21
N LEU A 30 11.75 -5.69 2.99
CA LEU A 30 10.55 -6.50 2.85
C LEU A 30 9.53 -6.13 3.90
N LEU A 31 8.27 -6.26 3.52
CA LEU A 31 7.10 -5.96 4.33
C LEU A 31 6.56 -7.29 4.87
N ASP A 32 6.53 -7.44 6.19
CA ASP A 32 5.99 -8.61 6.89
C ASP A 32 4.51 -8.43 7.19
N ARG A 33 4.14 -7.23 7.63
CA ARG A 33 2.78 -6.90 8.05
C ARG A 33 2.33 -5.60 7.41
N PHE A 34 1.13 -5.62 6.86
CA PHE A 34 0.46 -4.44 6.36
C PHE A 34 -1.03 -4.60 6.57
N ASP A 35 -1.53 -3.99 7.63
CA ASP A 35 -2.95 -4.10 8.00
C ASP A 35 -3.55 -2.70 8.09
N ILE A 36 -4.81 -2.58 7.71
CA ILE A 36 -5.62 -1.37 7.88
C ILE A 36 -6.80 -1.73 8.77
N ASP A 37 -6.95 -0.98 9.87
CA ASP A 37 -8.11 -1.06 10.75
C ASP A 37 -9.20 -0.10 10.26
N TYR A 38 -10.21 -0.65 9.57
CA TYR A 38 -11.35 0.11 9.09
C TYR A 38 -12.33 0.55 10.19
N SER A 39 -12.18 0.03 11.42
CA SER A 39 -12.92 0.55 12.57
C SER A 39 -12.36 1.88 13.09
N LEU A 40 -11.09 2.18 12.77
CA LEU A 40 -10.41 3.44 13.12
C LEU A 40 -10.26 4.40 11.95
N CYS A 41 -10.23 3.91 10.71
CA CYS A 41 -10.02 4.73 9.52
C CYS A 41 -11.15 5.75 9.31
N MET A 42 -10.81 7.05 9.20
CA MET A 42 -11.77 8.10 8.84
C MET A 42 -11.87 8.41 7.34
N TYR A 43 -11.23 7.61 6.48
CA TYR A 43 -11.24 7.77 5.02
C TYR A 43 -10.68 9.12 4.52
N CYS A 44 -9.69 9.68 5.21
CA CYS A 44 -9.13 11.00 4.86
C CYS A 44 -8.27 11.03 3.59
N GLY A 45 -7.82 9.88 3.05
CA GLY A 45 -7.02 9.81 1.82
C GLY A 45 -5.53 10.15 1.95
N ILE A 46 -5.08 10.64 3.11
CA ILE A 46 -3.69 11.06 3.34
C ILE A 46 -2.70 9.92 3.04
N CYS A 47 -3.02 8.67 3.41
CA CYS A 47 -2.13 7.53 3.17
C CYS A 47 -1.88 7.25 1.68
N VAL A 48 -2.85 7.53 0.81
CA VAL A 48 -2.74 7.39 -0.65
C VAL A 48 -1.85 8.51 -1.19
N GLU A 49 -2.14 9.76 -0.84
CA GLU A 49 -1.43 10.94 -1.36
C GLU A 49 0.05 10.97 -0.97
N VAL A 50 0.37 10.59 0.27
CA VAL A 50 1.74 10.66 0.79
C VAL A 50 2.58 9.44 0.41
N CYS A 51 1.98 8.40 -0.18
CA CYS A 51 2.70 7.18 -0.51
C CYS A 51 3.77 7.47 -1.57
N PRO A 52 5.08 7.32 -1.26
CA PRO A 52 6.11 7.68 -2.22
C PRO A 52 6.20 6.70 -3.40
N PHE A 53 5.67 5.48 -3.24
CA PHE A 53 5.76 4.39 -4.21
C PHE A 53 4.45 4.13 -4.95
N ASP A 54 3.43 4.98 -4.75
CA ASP A 54 2.08 4.80 -5.31
C ASP A 54 1.53 3.39 -5.06
N ALA A 55 1.85 2.83 -3.88
CA ALA A 55 1.48 1.47 -3.50
C ALA A 55 0.06 1.35 -2.94
N LEU A 56 -0.62 2.46 -2.69
CA LEU A 56 -1.97 2.52 -2.14
C LEU A 56 -2.84 3.33 -3.09
N PHE A 57 -4.08 2.86 -3.29
CA PHE A 57 -5.09 3.52 -4.09
C PHE A 57 -6.48 3.22 -3.53
N TRP A 58 -7.46 4.08 -3.82
CA TRP A 58 -8.85 3.85 -3.44
C TRP A 58 -9.49 2.77 -4.31
N SER A 59 -9.84 1.65 -3.70
CA SER A 59 -10.69 0.65 -4.34
C SER A 59 -12.12 1.20 -4.50
N PRO A 60 -12.85 0.83 -5.58
CA PRO A 60 -14.29 1.08 -5.66
C PRO A 60 -15.11 0.21 -4.70
N GLU A 61 -14.50 -0.78 -4.03
CA GLU A 61 -15.18 -1.62 -3.04
C GLU A 61 -15.60 -0.81 -1.81
N TYR A 62 -16.90 -0.78 -1.52
CA TYR A 62 -17.48 -0.07 -0.37
C TYR A 62 -18.36 -0.96 0.52
N GLU A 63 -18.73 -2.16 0.08
CA GLU A 63 -19.59 -3.10 0.81
C GLU A 63 -18.77 -4.17 1.53
N TYR A 64 -18.09 -3.79 2.62
CA TYR A 64 -17.27 -4.69 3.44
C TYR A 64 -17.69 -4.65 4.92
N SER A 65 -18.98 -4.46 5.19
CA SER A 65 -19.50 -4.46 6.55
C SER A 65 -19.36 -5.84 7.18
N GLU A 66 -18.74 -5.89 8.35
CA GLU A 66 -18.54 -7.12 9.11
C GLU A 66 -19.35 -7.12 10.42
N PRO A 67 -19.81 -8.29 10.91
CA PRO A 67 -20.65 -8.37 12.11
C PRO A 67 -19.88 -8.12 13.41
N ARG A 68 -18.55 -8.23 13.40
CA ARG A 68 -17.69 -7.97 14.56
C ARG A 68 -16.65 -6.91 14.20
N ILE A 69 -16.38 -6.02 15.13
CA ILE A 69 -15.37 -4.97 14.95
C ILE A 69 -13.97 -5.52 14.63
N ALA A 70 -13.62 -6.68 15.20
CA ALA A 70 -12.33 -7.33 14.97
C ALA A 70 -12.14 -7.80 13.51
N ASP A 71 -13.25 -8.01 12.79
CA ASP A 71 -13.21 -8.45 11.39
C ASP A 71 -12.97 -7.26 10.43
N LEU A 72 -13.06 -6.01 10.91
CA LEU A 72 -12.71 -4.80 10.14
C LEU A 72 -11.20 -4.52 10.10
N LEU A 73 -10.38 -5.34 10.75
CA LEU A 73 -8.94 -5.32 10.58
C LEU A 73 -8.58 -6.13 9.34
N HIS A 74 -8.30 -5.45 8.23
CA HIS A 74 -7.95 -6.11 6.98
C HIS A 74 -6.44 -6.21 6.87
N ASP A 75 -5.95 -7.45 6.74
CA ASP A 75 -4.56 -7.74 6.45
C ASP A 75 -4.24 -7.52 4.96
N LYS A 76 -2.96 -7.67 4.63
CA LYS A 76 -2.45 -7.50 3.27
C LYS A 76 -3.15 -8.40 2.25
N ASP A 77 -3.51 -9.62 2.64
CA ASP A 77 -4.13 -10.57 1.73
C ASP A 77 -5.57 -10.16 1.44
N ARG A 78 -6.35 -9.79 2.46
CA ARG A 78 -7.71 -9.24 2.33
C ARG A 78 -7.74 -7.96 1.49
N LEU A 79 -6.79 -7.05 1.73
CA LEU A 79 -6.63 -5.83 0.92
C LEU A 79 -6.26 -6.17 -0.55
N GLY A 80 -5.52 -7.25 -0.75
CA GLY A 80 -5.13 -7.74 -2.08
C GLY A 80 -6.32 -8.21 -2.94
N GLU A 81 -7.39 -8.70 -2.31
CA GLU A 81 -8.62 -9.12 -3.01
C GLU A 81 -9.25 -7.95 -3.78
N TRP A 82 -9.10 -6.72 -3.27
CA TRP A 82 -9.68 -5.51 -3.83
C TRP A 82 -8.87 -4.90 -4.98
N MET A 83 -7.65 -5.38 -5.23
CA MET A 83 -6.80 -4.84 -6.31
C MET A 83 -7.40 -5.01 -7.70
N GLN A 84 -8.29 -6.00 -7.89
CA GLN A 84 -8.90 -6.27 -9.19
C GLN A 84 -9.83 -5.13 -9.67
N GLY A 85 -10.43 -4.39 -8.73
CA GLY A 85 -11.34 -3.28 -9.02
C GLY A 85 -10.65 -1.93 -9.15
N VAL A 86 -9.35 -1.83 -8.82
CA VAL A 86 -8.63 -0.56 -8.83
C VAL A 86 -8.44 -0.07 -10.28
N PRO A 87 -8.93 1.13 -10.64
CA PRO A 87 -8.76 1.66 -11.98
C PRO A 87 -7.28 1.95 -12.28
N GLU A 88 -6.92 1.83 -13.56
CA GLU A 88 -5.56 2.18 -13.99
C GLU A 88 -5.33 3.68 -13.75
N PRO A 89 -4.18 4.07 -13.17
CA PRO A 89 -3.88 5.47 -12.93
C PRO A 89 -3.90 6.25 -14.25
N GLU A 90 -4.44 7.46 -14.21
CA GLU A 90 -4.49 8.33 -15.38
C GLU A 90 -3.09 8.55 -15.96
N PRO A 91 -2.94 8.58 -17.30
CA PRO A 91 -1.66 8.80 -17.92
C PRO A 91 -1.12 10.17 -17.52
N LEU A 92 0.19 10.22 -17.26
CA LEU A 92 0.87 11.48 -16.96
C LEU A 92 0.64 12.47 -18.11
N GLU A 93 0.27 13.71 -17.76
CA GLU A 93 0.04 14.80 -18.70
C GLU A 93 1.22 14.99 -19.67
N ALA A 94 0.93 15.41 -20.90
CA ALA A 94 1.95 15.62 -21.92
C ALA A 94 2.97 16.68 -21.46
N GLY A 95 4.20 16.24 -21.20
CA GLY A 95 5.29 17.09 -20.70
C GLY A 95 5.55 16.96 -19.19
N ALA A 96 4.76 16.18 -18.45
CA ALA A 96 5.08 15.78 -17.10
C ALA A 96 6.31 14.85 -17.13
N VAL A 97 7.40 15.29 -16.49
CA VAL A 97 8.56 14.42 -16.26
C VAL A 97 8.12 13.32 -15.30
N ALA A 98 8.21 12.06 -15.72
CA ALA A 98 8.10 10.92 -14.81
C ALA A 98 9.05 11.21 -13.63
N GLY A 99 8.48 11.38 -12.44
CA GLY A 99 9.25 11.81 -11.29
C GLY A 99 10.47 10.92 -11.13
N LYS A 100 11.67 11.50 -11.14
CA LYS A 100 12.86 10.80 -10.66
C LYS A 100 12.67 10.59 -9.15
N LYS A 101 11.99 9.51 -8.78
CA LYS A 101 11.98 8.99 -7.42
C LYS A 101 12.97 7.83 -7.34
#